data_AF-A0A535WVK2-F1
#
_entry.id   AF-A0A535WVK2-F1
#
_cell.length_a   1.000
_cell.length_b   1.000
_cell.length_c   1.000
_cell.angle_alpha   90.00
_cell.angle_beta   90.00
_cell.angle_gamma   90.00
#
_symmetry.space_group_name_H-M   'P 1'
#
loop_
_entity.id
_entity.type
_entity.pdbx_description
1 polymer ?
#
loop_
_entity_poly.entity_id
_entity_poly.type
_entity_poly.pdbx_seq_one_letter_code
_entity_poly.pdbx_strand_id
1 'polypeptide(L)'
;MTDVLFYVGDGVAVLVLAQGLYALITGRFLIRVGRLSRLSSPIAVRLYGLSAVPFCAPYLWMTWVLEGGLRGQPASPVSGVVFFAGVVVSACLQWWALRLDRRRSEPAPLP
;
A
#
# COMPACT_ATOMS: atom_id res chain seq x y z
N MET A 1 21.82 -14.88 -6.69
CA MET A 1 21.71 -13.43 -6.35
C MET A 1 20.27 -12.94 -6.45
N THR A 2 19.49 -13.38 -7.44
CA THR A 2 18.06 -13.08 -7.59
C THR A 2 17.22 -13.53 -6.40
N ASP A 3 17.47 -14.70 -5.82
CA ASP A 3 16.66 -15.23 -4.71
C ASP A 3 16.70 -14.34 -3.46
N VAL A 4 17.87 -13.76 -3.14
CA VAL A 4 18.02 -12.86 -1.98
C VAL A 4 17.19 -11.60 -2.15
N LEU A 5 17.11 -11.06 -3.38
CA LEU A 5 16.29 -9.87 -3.67
C LEU A 5 14.79 -10.16 -3.55
N PHE A 6 14.34 -11.36 -3.94
CA PHE A 6 12.95 -11.78 -3.74
C PHE A 6 12.62 -11.92 -2.26
N TYR A 7 13.47 -12.59 -1.47
CA TYR A 7 13.26 -12.71 -0.02
C TYR A 7 13.22 -11.35 0.70
N VAL A 8 14.12 -10.43 0.34
CA VAL A 8 14.13 -9.07 0.91
C VAL A 8 12.86 -8.31 0.48
N GLY A 9 12.45 -8.44 -0.77
CA GLY A 9 11.22 -7.83 -1.29
C GLY A 9 9.95 -8.35 -0.60
N ASP A 10 9.83 -9.67 -0.40
CA ASP A 10 8.73 -10.28 0.35
C ASP A 10 8.71 -9.79 1.80
N GLY A 11 9.87 -9.75 2.47
CA GLY A 11 9.98 -9.21 3.83
C GLY A 11 9.51 -7.76 3.93
N VAL A 12 9.88 -6.92 2.96
CA VAL A 12 9.41 -5.52 2.88
C VAL A 12 7.92 -5.45 2.60
N ALA A 13 7.39 -6.25 1.67
CA ALA A 13 5.97 -6.28 1.34
C ALA A 13 5.12 -6.70 2.56
N VAL A 14 5.55 -7.71 3.31
CA VAL A 14 4.87 -8.15 4.53
C VAL A 14 4.90 -7.06 5.61
N LEU A 15 6.04 -6.39 5.81
CA LEU A 15 6.14 -5.26 6.74
C LEU A 15 5.21 -4.11 6.37
N VAL A 16 5.17 -3.72 5.09
CA VAL A 16 4.29 -2.67 4.57
C VAL A 16 2.83 -3.07 4.72
N LEU A 17 2.48 -4.33 4.42
CA LEU A 17 1.13 -4.86 4.60
C LEU A 17 0.72 -4.85 6.08
N ALA A 18 1.57 -5.34 6.98
CA ALA A 18 1.32 -5.37 8.41
C ALA A 18 1.13 -3.96 8.98
N GLN A 19 1.98 -3.01 8.57
CA GLN A 19 1.86 -1.61 8.96
C GLN A 19 0.60 -0.95 8.40
N GLY A 20 0.23 -1.25 7.15
CA GLY A 20 -1.00 -0.80 6.53
C GLY A 20 -2.25 -1.35 7.22
N LEU A 21 -2.25 -2.64 7.56
CA LEU A 21 -3.35 -3.31 8.27
C LEU A 21 -3.50 -2.75 9.70
N TYR A 22 -2.37 -2.54 10.38
CA TYR A 22 -2.37 -1.88 11.69
C TYR A 22 -2.99 -0.47 11.60
N ALA A 23 -2.60 0.32 10.61
CA ALA A 23 -3.15 1.66 10.37
C ALA A 23 -4.64 1.63 10.01
N LEU A 24 -5.08 0.61 9.27
CA LEU A 24 -6.49 0.39 8.94
C LEU A 24 -7.33 0.08 10.18
N ILE A 25 -6.86 -0.80 11.06
CA ILE A 25 -7.59 -1.22 12.26
C ILE A 25 -7.60 -0.09 13.30
N THR A 26 -6.41 0.38 13.68
CA THR A 26 -6.25 1.33 14.79
C THR A 26 -6.51 2.78 14.39
N GLY A 27 -6.47 3.10 13.10
CA GLY A 27 -6.49 4.48 12.62
C GLY A 27 -5.23 5.26 13.01
N ARG A 28 -4.14 4.57 13.36
CA ARG A 28 -2.87 5.15 13.80
C ARG A 28 -1.70 4.49 13.05
N PHE A 29 -0.68 5.29 12.71
CA PHE A 29 0.58 4.73 12.22
C PHE A 29 1.44 4.25 13.39
N LEU A 30 1.95 3.02 13.27
CA LEU A 30 2.94 2.47 14.21
C LEU A 30 4.24 3.28 14.16
N ILE A 31 4.63 3.70 12.95
CA ILE A 31 5.83 4.49 12.69
C ILE A 31 5.42 5.75 11.91
N ARG A 32 5.55 6.93 12.53
CA ARG A 32 5.28 8.23 11.89
C ARG A 32 6.58 8.80 11.32
N VAL A 33 6.76 8.73 10.01
CA VAL A 33 7.96 9.27 9.33
C VAL A 33 7.54 10.24 8.22
N GLY A 34 8.22 11.39 8.15
CA GLY A 34 8.05 12.37 7.07
C GLY A 34 6.63 12.91 6.94
N ARG A 35 6.01 12.78 5.75
CA ARG A 35 4.64 13.25 5.46
C ARG A 35 3.55 12.56 6.29
N LEU A 36 3.82 11.37 6.83
CA LEU A 36 2.86 10.60 7.62
C LEU A 36 2.59 11.19 9.01
N SER A 37 3.49 12.05 9.52
CA SER A 37 3.25 12.78 10.78
C SER A 37 2.22 13.90 10.63
N ARG A 38 1.98 14.37 9.39
CA ARG A 38 1.02 15.45 9.11
C ARG A 38 -0.43 14.96 9.00
N LEU A 39 -0.63 13.65 8.84
CA LEU A 39 -1.96 13.04 8.79
C LEU A 39 -2.55 13.02 10.20
N SER A 40 -3.44 13.97 10.46
CA SER A 40 -4.13 14.12 11.75
C SER A 40 -5.45 13.34 11.79
N SER A 41 -6.06 13.11 10.62
CA SER A 41 -7.37 12.48 10.53
C SER A 41 -7.28 10.95 10.56
N PRO A 42 -7.95 10.25 11.50
CA PRO A 42 -7.94 8.79 11.57
C PRO A 42 -8.52 8.13 10.30
N ILE A 43 -9.44 8.81 9.60
CA ILE A 43 -10.00 8.33 8.33
C ILE A 43 -8.92 8.32 7.23
N ALA A 44 -8.08 9.35 7.18
CA ALA A 44 -7.02 9.45 6.18
C ALA A 44 -5.90 8.44 6.45
N VAL A 45 -5.60 8.17 7.74
CA VAL A 45 -4.69 7.09 8.14
C VAL A 45 -5.22 5.72 7.70
N ARG A 46 -6.53 5.47 7.87
CA ARG A 46 -7.16 4.22 7.42
C ARG A 46 -7.13 4.04 5.91
N LEU A 47 -7.42 5.09 5.14
CA LEU A 47 -7.33 5.07 3.67
C LEU A 47 -5.90 4.85 3.17
N TYR A 48 -4.92 5.42 3.86
CA TYR A 48 -3.52 5.15 3.56
C TYR A 48 -3.16 3.70 3.87
N GLY A 49 -3.62 3.16 5.00
CA GLY A 49 -3.47 1.74 5.33
C GLY A 49 -4.13 0.82 4.29
N LEU A 50 -5.32 1.20 3.82
CA LEU A 50 -6.04 0.51 2.74
C LEU A 50 -5.24 0.48 1.43
N SER A 51 -4.45 1.52 1.14
CA SER A 51 -3.60 1.60 -0.05
C SER A 51 -2.47 0.57 -0.09
N ALA A 52 -2.07 0.02 1.07
CA ALA A 52 -1.05 -1.02 1.14
C ALA A 52 -1.54 -2.37 0.57
N VAL A 53 -2.85 -2.63 0.66
CA VAL A 53 -3.47 -3.88 0.18
C VAL A 53 -3.36 -4.04 -1.34
N PRO A 54 -3.82 -3.10 -2.19
CA PRO A 54 -3.71 -3.24 -3.64
C PRO A 54 -2.25 -3.16 -4.13
N PHE A 55 -1.32 -2.65 -3.33
CA PHE A 55 0.10 -2.63 -3.65
C PHE A 55 0.78 -3.98 -3.36
N CYS A 56 0.56 -4.54 -2.17
CA CYS A 56 1.25 -5.75 -1.72
C CYS A 56 0.57 -7.03 -2.19
N ALA A 57 -0.76 -7.05 -2.33
CA ALA A 57 -1.49 -8.25 -2.76
C ALA A 57 -1.05 -8.80 -4.15
N PRO A 58 -0.93 -7.99 -5.22
CA PRO A 58 -0.47 -8.50 -6.50
C PRO A 58 1.01 -8.91 -6.49
N TYR A 59 1.84 -8.26 -5.66
CA TYR A 59 3.23 -8.64 -5.46
C TYR A 59 3.36 -10.01 -4.79
N LEU A 60 2.69 -10.20 -3.65
CA LEU A 60 2.68 -11.47 -2.91
C LEU A 60 2.03 -12.60 -3.71
N TRP A 61 1.00 -12.29 -4.51
CA TRP A 61 0.39 -13.23 -5.43
C TRP A 61 1.39 -13.70 -6.50
N MET A 62 2.15 -12.77 -7.10
CA MET A 62 3.19 -13.12 -8.06
C MET A 62 4.28 -13.98 -7.44
N THR A 63 4.76 -13.65 -6.25
CA THR A 63 5.81 -14.45 -5.59
C THR A 63 5.30 -15.85 -5.23
N TRP A 64 4.07 -15.98 -4.71
CA TRP A 64 3.44 -17.29 -4.49
C TRP A 64 3.27 -18.11 -5.77
N VAL A 65 2.85 -17.49 -6.88
CA VAL A 65 2.69 -18.15 -8.18
C VAL A 65 4.05 -18.61 -8.74
N LEU A 66 5.10 -17.82 -8.54
CA LEU A 66 6.47 -18.14 -8.95
C LEU A 66 7.08 -19.27 -8.10
N GLU A 67 6.79 -19.32 -6.81
CA GLU A 67 7.24 -20.39 -5.90
C GLU A 67 6.45 -21.69 -6.07
N GLY A 68 5.14 -21.61 -6.34
CA GLY A 68 4.20 -22.73 -6.34
C GLY A 68 4.21 -23.66 -7.57
N GLY A 69 5.09 -23.45 -8.56
CA GLY A 69 5.30 -24.43 -9.64
C GLY A 69 5.24 -23.89 -11.07
N LEU A 70 5.13 -22.58 -11.29
CA LEU A 70 5.12 -21.96 -12.61
C LEU A 70 6.49 -21.38 -13.05
N ARG A 71 7.60 -21.87 -12.46
CA ARG A 71 8.99 -21.48 -12.81
C ARG A 71 9.36 -21.61 -14.29
N GLY A 72 8.51 -22.19 -15.13
CA GLY A 72 8.70 -22.33 -16.58
C GLY A 72 7.68 -21.61 -17.46
N GLN A 73 6.65 -20.94 -16.92
CA GLN A 73 5.71 -20.20 -17.76
C GLN A 73 6.18 -18.74 -17.95
N PRO A 74 6.14 -18.22 -19.19
CA PRO A 74 6.49 -16.83 -19.43
C PRO A 74 5.55 -15.93 -18.63
N ALA A 75 6.13 -14.91 -17.97
CA ALA A 75 5.36 -13.92 -17.23
C ALA A 75 4.26 -13.37 -18.13
N SER A 76 3.01 -13.68 -17.79
CA SER A 76 1.87 -13.28 -18.60
C SER A 76 1.74 -11.75 -18.56
N PRO A 77 1.48 -11.08 -19.69
CA PRO A 77 1.28 -9.63 -19.72
C PRO A 77 0.15 -9.19 -18.76
N VAL A 78 -0.81 -10.07 -18.48
CA VAL A 78 -1.91 -9.83 -17.53
C VAL A 78 -1.39 -9.57 -16.12
N SER A 79 -0.34 -10.29 -15.68
CA SER A 79 0.18 -10.12 -14.33
C SER A 79 0.85 -8.75 -14.15
N GLY A 80 1.53 -8.25 -15.20
CA GLY A 80 2.07 -6.89 -15.21
C GLY A 80 0.98 -5.81 -15.14
N VAL A 81 -0.12 -5.99 -15.87
CA VAL A 81 -1.28 -5.08 -15.82
C VAL A 81 -1.94 -5.07 -14.45
N VAL A 82 -2.11 -6.23 -13.82
CA VAL A 82 -2.70 -6.34 -12.47
C VAL A 82 -1.82 -5.64 -11.43
N PHE A 83 -0.50 -5.84 -11.49
CA PHE A 83 0.43 -5.13 -10.62
C PHE A 83 0.36 -3.61 -10.84
N PHE A 84 0.40 -3.16 -12.10
CA PHE A 84 0.31 -1.74 -12.43
C PHE A 84 -1.02 -1.12 -11.97
N ALA A 85 -2.14 -1.81 -12.17
CA ALA A 85 -3.44 -1.39 -11.67
C ALA A 85 -3.44 -1.27 -10.14
N GLY A 86 -2.82 -2.21 -9.43
CA GLY A 86 -2.62 -2.15 -7.98
C GLY A 86 -1.84 -0.92 -7.52
N VAL A 87 -0.74 -0.58 -8.21
CA VAL A 87 0.05 0.63 -7.97
C VAL A 87 -0.77 1.90 -8.20
N VAL A 88 -1.52 1.97 -9.31
CA VAL A 88 -2.37 3.12 -9.64
C VAL A 88 -3.47 3.31 -8.59
N VAL A 89 -4.17 2.23 -8.21
CA VAL A 89 -5.21 2.28 -7.17
C VAL A 89 -4.61 2.72 -5.83
N SER A 90 -3.45 2.20 -5.46
CA SER A 90 -2.74 2.60 -4.25
C SER A 90 -2.41 4.11 -4.27
N ALA A 91 -1.85 4.61 -5.37
CA ALA A 91 -1.53 6.03 -5.54
C ALA A 91 -2.78 6.92 -5.47
N CYS A 92 -3.89 6.49 -6.10
CA CYS A 92 -5.17 7.18 -6.04
C CYS A 92 -5.72 7.24 -4.59
N LEU A 93 -5.63 6.14 -3.85
CA LEU A 93 -6.07 6.08 -2.44
C LEU A 93 -5.21 6.98 -1.54
N GLN A 94 -3.89 6.98 -1.74
CA GLN A 94 -2.97 7.88 -1.02
C GLN A 94 -3.25 9.34 -1.32
N TRP A 95 -3.48 9.67 -2.60
CA TRP A 95 -3.87 11.02 -3.02
C TRP A 95 -5.19 11.45 -2.38
N TRP A 96 -6.17 10.55 -2.35
CA TRP A 96 -7.48 10.83 -1.77
C TRP A 96 -7.40 11.02 -0.25
N ALA A 97 -6.61 10.20 0.44
CA ALA A 97 -6.33 10.35 1.87
C ALA A 97 -5.76 11.75 2.18
N LEU A 98 -4.80 12.22 1.38
CA LEU A 98 -4.21 13.56 1.55
C LEU A 98 -5.21 14.69 1.27
N ARG A 99 -6.07 14.53 0.26
CA ARG A 99 -7.15 15.50 -0.04
C ARG A 99 -8.15 15.61 1.10
N LEU A 100 -8.55 14.48 1.70
CA LEU A 100 -9.49 14.45 2.82
C LEU A 100 -8.91 15.10 4.07
N ASP A 101 -7.63 14.84 4.35
CA ASP A 101 -6.94 15.45 5.50
C ASP A 101 -6.80 16.98 5.34
N ARG A 102 -6.52 17.46 4.12
CA ARG A 102 -6.48 18.90 3.81
C ARG A 102 -7.83 19.59 3.98
N ARG A 103 -8.93 19.02 3.45
CA ARG A 103 -10.28 19.60 3.58
C ARG A 103 -10.75 19.71 5.03
N ARG A 104 -10.26 18.85 5.92
CA ARG A 104 -10.60 18.89 7.35
C ARG A 104 -9.78 19.93 8.13
N SER A 105 -8.61 20.30 7.60
CA SER A 105 -7.70 21.28 8.20
C SER A 105 -7.99 22.72 7.75
N GLU A 106 -8.85 22.91 6.74
CA GLU A 106 -9.37 24.22 6.39
C GLU A 106 -10.36 24.67 7.48
N PRO A 107 -10.12 25.81 8.16
CA PRO A 107 -11.09 26.36 9.09
C PRO A 107 -12.37 26.67 8.32
N ALA A 108 -13.51 26.20 8.84
CA ALA A 108 -14.81 26.51 8.28
C ALA A 108 -14.92 28.04 8.09
N PRO A 109 -15.42 28.54 6.95
CA PRO A 109 -15.65 29.97 6.80
C PRO A 109 -16.60 30.40 7.93
N LEU A 110 -16.12 31.33 8.75
CA LEU A 110 -16.93 31.93 9.80
C LEU A 110 -18.15 32.60 9.13
N PRO A 111 -19.37 32.39 9.68
CA PRO A 111 -20.58 33.02 9.16
C PRO A 111 -20.55 34.55 9.31
#